data_AF-A0A524HC54-F1
#
_entry.id   AF-A0A524HC54-F1
#
_cell.length_a   1.000
_cell.length_b   1.000
_cell.length_c   1.000
_cell.angle_alpha   90.00
_cell.angle_beta   90.00
_cell.angle_gamma   90.00
#
_symmetry.space_group_name_H-M   'P 1'
#
loop_
_entity.id
_entity.type
_entity.pdbx_description
1 polymer ?
#
loop_
_entity_poly.entity_id
_entity_poly.type
_entity_poly.pdbx_seq_one_letter_code
_entity_poly.pdbx_strand_id
1 'polypeptide(L)'
;MVDSSTLGLDTPTMQSAGQSHRLPGEIEEGYRQSGGEVFSTLVRGREPRRRNEFPFAGEMMADHPSAQRAVPSYRDVLTVALFCGLVAGVLEPIGIVLRLSNTAEGYRGLGAYLWWMPATANLVWFAVLGSIGWGLARLLPRLLSLKLLAGILACFAFMASLRILDGHLGVATVDILAAGLAIRSTQLWGNGLEGWLPRLRRAVATGVVAVATVSGGIEVTRATLERKALASLPAVPSGTPNILLLVLDTVRAMNLSVYGYHRPTTPGLEALAARGTVFNRALTAAPWTRPAHASLFTGQWEHAHTADHEVPLDGRQPTLADELGRLGYRTAGFTANLTHTARSSGVARGFVHYEDHRISIPQIAVAAATPRTIYRSLQDLLPIPETRVNYEWKSSADVNRALLTWLDRSGSQPFFVFANYMDAHSRYY
;
A
#
# COMPACT_ATOMS: atom_id res chain seq x y z
N MET A 1 -44.67 39.77 -14.41
CA MET A 1 -44.96 40.79 -15.44
C MET A 1 -43.61 41.34 -15.90
N VAL A 2 -43.29 41.16 -17.19
CA VAL A 2 -42.14 41.70 -17.97
C VAL A 2 -40.76 41.18 -17.52
N ASP A 3 -40.06 40.26 -18.19
CA ASP A 3 -39.63 40.07 -19.60
C ASP A 3 -38.30 40.77 -19.95
N SER A 4 -37.35 39.96 -20.41
CA SER A 4 -36.37 40.31 -21.43
C SER A 4 -35.75 39.02 -22.00
N SER A 5 -36.39 38.50 -23.05
CA SER A 5 -35.84 37.91 -24.29
C SER A 5 -34.36 38.24 -24.58
N THR A 6 -33.53 37.39 -25.20
CA THR A 6 -33.60 36.88 -26.60
C THR A 6 -32.53 35.78 -26.80
N LEU A 7 -32.89 34.57 -27.28
CA LEU A 7 -32.64 34.00 -28.64
C LEU A 7 -31.14 33.73 -28.97
N GLY A 8 -30.71 32.54 -29.43
CA GLY A 8 -31.40 31.30 -29.81
C GLY A 8 -30.45 30.26 -30.45
N LEU A 9 -31.06 29.15 -30.90
CA LEU A 9 -30.63 28.20 -31.96
C LEU A 9 -29.38 27.34 -31.65
N ASP A 10 -29.23 26.07 -32.04
CA ASP A 10 -30.07 25.04 -32.65
C ASP A 10 -29.32 23.71 -32.45
N THR A 11 -30.03 22.64 -32.10
CA THR A 11 -29.53 21.25 -32.23
C THR A 11 -29.76 20.75 -33.65
N PRO A 12 -28.90 19.83 -34.14
CA PRO A 12 -29.47 18.71 -34.90
C PRO A 12 -28.94 17.35 -34.45
N THR A 13 -29.88 16.42 -34.36
CA THR A 13 -29.70 14.97 -34.35
C THR A 13 -30.22 14.44 -35.70
N MET A 14 -29.44 13.62 -36.43
CA MET A 14 -29.92 12.55 -37.35
C MET A 14 -28.69 11.87 -37.98
N GLN A 15 -28.49 10.57 -37.74
CA GLN A 15 -28.94 9.41 -38.55
C GLN A 15 -28.05 9.05 -39.76
N SER A 16 -27.87 7.73 -39.86
CA SER A 16 -27.11 6.89 -40.77
C SER A 16 -27.13 7.22 -42.27
N ALA A 17 -25.99 6.97 -42.93
CA ALA A 17 -25.93 6.41 -44.28
C ALA A 17 -24.65 5.58 -44.42
N GLY A 18 -24.78 4.31 -44.83
CA GLY A 18 -23.65 3.48 -45.20
C GLY A 18 -23.18 3.77 -46.62
N GLN A 19 -21.94 3.41 -46.93
CA GLN A 19 -21.58 2.88 -48.24
C GLN A 19 -20.22 2.17 -48.23
N SER A 20 -20.20 1.10 -49.01
CA SER A 20 -19.14 0.15 -49.32
C SER A 20 -17.95 0.76 -50.06
N HIS A 21 -16.74 0.26 -49.80
CA HIS A 21 -15.66 0.31 -50.77
C HIS A 21 -15.16 -1.10 -51.14
N ARG A 22 -15.28 -1.38 -52.45
CA ARG A 22 -14.78 -2.56 -53.17
C ARG A 22 -13.27 -2.47 -53.42
N LEU A 23 -12.68 -3.65 -53.57
CA LEU A 23 -11.37 -3.97 -54.16
C LEU A 23 -11.29 -3.60 -55.66
N PRO A 24 -10.07 -3.57 -56.22
CA PRO A 24 -9.73 -4.18 -57.52
C PRO A 24 -8.84 -5.43 -57.29
N GLY A 25 -9.03 -6.60 -57.91
CA GLY A 25 -9.12 -6.92 -59.36
C GLY A 25 -7.76 -7.49 -59.80
N GLU A 26 -7.54 -8.80 -59.62
CA GLU A 26 -7.49 -9.88 -60.63
C GLU A 26 -6.11 -10.08 -61.30
N ILE A 27 -5.63 -11.34 -61.28
CA ILE A 27 -5.12 -12.11 -62.43
C ILE A 27 -5.13 -13.61 -62.04
N GLU A 28 -5.80 -14.40 -62.88
CA GLU A 28 -5.84 -15.87 -63.03
C GLU A 28 -4.44 -16.50 -63.08
N GLU A 29 -4.18 -17.79 -62.87
CA GLU A 29 -4.69 -19.01 -63.53
C GLU A 29 -3.94 -20.18 -62.85
N GLY A 30 -4.57 -21.27 -62.41
CA GLY A 30 -4.66 -22.50 -63.22
C GLY A 30 -3.64 -23.57 -62.80
N TYR A 31 -4.06 -24.61 -62.06
CA TYR A 31 -4.12 -26.00 -62.56
C TYR A 31 -4.50 -27.00 -61.44
N ARG A 32 -5.37 -27.92 -61.86
CA ARG A 32 -5.97 -29.03 -61.13
C ARG A 32 -5.11 -30.30 -61.23
N GLN A 33 -5.35 -31.17 -60.25
CA GLN A 33 -5.39 -32.64 -60.34
C GLN A 33 -4.11 -33.47 -60.41
N SER A 34 -3.98 -34.33 -59.39
CA SER A 34 -3.98 -35.82 -59.42
C SER A 34 -3.10 -36.31 -58.26
N GLY A 35 -3.44 -37.31 -57.43
CA GLY A 35 -4.29 -38.46 -57.66
C GLY A 35 -3.42 -39.73 -57.55
N GLY A 36 -3.47 -40.38 -56.39
CA GLY A 36 -3.44 -41.84 -56.21
C GLY A 36 -2.29 -42.70 -56.75
N GLU A 37 -1.66 -43.41 -55.80
CA GLU A 37 -1.18 -44.81 -55.86
C GLU A 37 -0.05 -45.22 -56.82
N VAL A 38 0.90 -46.01 -56.30
CA VAL A 38 1.13 -47.44 -56.66
C VAL A 38 2.58 -47.89 -56.32
N PHE A 39 2.64 -48.89 -55.44
CA PHE A 39 3.56 -50.06 -55.33
C PHE A 39 5.10 -49.96 -55.32
N SER A 40 5.63 -50.39 -54.17
CA SER A 40 6.54 -51.53 -53.95
C SER A 40 7.90 -51.66 -54.67
N THR A 41 8.89 -52.01 -53.83
CA THR A 41 9.88 -53.11 -53.98
C THR A 41 11.32 -52.63 -53.90
N LEU A 42 12.00 -52.93 -52.78
CA LEU A 42 13.23 -53.73 -52.81
C LEU A 42 13.69 -54.11 -51.39
N VAL A 43 13.56 -55.40 -51.12
CA VAL A 43 14.15 -56.15 -50.01
C VAL A 43 15.48 -56.76 -50.48
N ARG A 44 16.55 -56.61 -49.69
CA ARG A 44 17.72 -57.54 -49.52
C ARG A 44 18.73 -56.83 -48.59
N GLY A 45 19.28 -57.39 -47.51
CA GLY A 45 19.14 -58.69 -46.86
C GLY A 45 19.99 -58.75 -45.56
N ARG A 46 19.46 -59.53 -44.59
CA ARG A 46 20.04 -60.33 -43.48
C ARG A 46 21.43 -60.04 -42.90
N GLU A 47 21.47 -60.03 -41.55
CA GLU A 47 22.03 -61.13 -40.71
C GLU A 47 21.54 -61.00 -39.23
N PRO A 48 21.52 -62.09 -38.43
CA PRO A 48 20.55 -62.30 -37.35
C PRO A 48 21.12 -62.11 -35.94
N ARG A 49 20.32 -61.57 -35.00
CA ARG A 49 20.60 -61.64 -33.55
C ARG A 49 19.76 -62.73 -32.88
N ARG A 50 20.46 -63.48 -32.04
CA ARG A 50 20.10 -64.74 -31.40
C ARG A 50 18.81 -64.68 -30.58
N ARG A 51 18.03 -65.76 -30.68
CA ARG A 51 17.03 -66.21 -29.70
C ARG A 51 17.69 -66.34 -28.33
N ASN A 52 17.12 -65.68 -27.33
CA ASN A 52 17.20 -66.14 -25.94
C ASN A 52 15.77 -66.39 -25.45
N GLU A 53 15.68 -67.47 -24.70
CA GLU A 53 14.48 -68.17 -24.26
C GLU A 53 13.64 -67.35 -23.28
N PHE A 54 12.33 -67.56 -23.33
CA PHE A 54 11.41 -67.20 -22.26
C PHE A 54 11.54 -68.22 -21.12
N PRO A 55 11.66 -67.79 -19.86
CA PRO A 55 11.16 -68.55 -18.73
C PRO A 55 9.81 -67.98 -18.29
N PHE A 56 8.79 -68.84 -18.30
CA PHE A 56 7.53 -68.63 -17.59
C PHE A 56 7.73 -68.78 -16.08
N ALA A 57 6.97 -67.96 -15.35
CA ALA A 57 6.46 -68.18 -13.99
C ALA A 57 7.47 -68.33 -12.84
N GLY A 58 7.40 -67.36 -11.91
CA GLY A 58 7.82 -67.59 -10.52
C GLY A 58 8.55 -66.46 -9.83
N GLU A 59 8.13 -65.20 -9.95
CA GLU A 59 8.50 -64.19 -8.96
C GLU A 59 7.24 -63.54 -8.37
N MET A 60 6.98 -63.96 -7.13
CA MET A 60 6.11 -63.32 -6.16
C MET A 60 6.16 -61.80 -6.27
N MET A 61 4.99 -61.19 -6.10
CA MET A 61 4.78 -59.78 -5.79
C MET A 61 5.89 -59.23 -4.87
N ALA A 62 6.92 -58.65 -5.46
CA ALA A 62 7.74 -57.67 -4.79
C ALA A 62 6.89 -56.42 -4.71
N ASP A 63 6.24 -56.26 -3.57
CA ASP A 63 5.63 -55.02 -3.12
C ASP A 63 6.69 -53.92 -3.26
N HIS A 64 6.64 -53.12 -4.33
CA HIS A 64 7.46 -51.93 -4.44
C HIS A 64 7.04 -51.04 -3.27
N PRO A 65 7.90 -50.78 -2.27
CA PRO A 65 7.54 -49.84 -1.22
C PRO A 65 7.31 -48.51 -1.93
N SER A 66 6.05 -48.08 -2.00
CA SER A 66 5.68 -46.79 -2.54
C SER A 66 6.57 -45.77 -1.82
N ALA A 67 7.53 -45.17 -2.53
CA ALA A 67 8.47 -44.22 -1.94
C ALA A 67 7.66 -43.08 -1.34
N GLN A 68 7.37 -43.16 -0.04
CA GLN A 68 6.68 -42.12 0.68
C GLN A 68 7.62 -40.93 0.67
N ARG A 69 7.31 -39.93 -0.17
CA ARG A 69 8.01 -38.65 -0.11
C ARG A 69 7.92 -38.14 1.32
N ALA A 70 9.08 -37.96 1.95
CA ALA A 70 9.16 -37.44 3.30
C ALA A 70 8.49 -36.06 3.35
N VAL A 71 7.66 -35.85 4.37
CA VAL A 71 7.03 -34.55 4.62
C VAL A 71 8.15 -33.52 4.84
N PRO A 72 8.09 -32.36 4.16
CA PRO A 72 9.13 -31.34 4.33
C PRO A 72 9.15 -30.82 5.78
N SER A 73 10.36 -30.56 6.29
CA SER A 73 10.54 -29.99 7.62
C SER A 73 9.87 -28.62 7.72
N TYR A 74 9.14 -28.37 8.81
CA TYR A 74 8.51 -27.07 9.07
C TYR A 74 9.51 -25.92 9.02
N ARG A 75 10.70 -26.14 9.60
CA ARG A 75 11.79 -25.15 9.63
C ARG A 75 12.23 -24.77 8.21
N ASP A 76 12.23 -25.70 7.28
CA ASP A 76 12.71 -25.49 5.92
C ASP A 76 11.66 -24.76 5.08
N VAL A 77 10.39 -25.17 5.21
CA VAL A 77 9.27 -24.45 4.59
C VAL A 77 9.22 -23.00 5.12
N LEU A 78 9.34 -22.81 6.44
CA LEU A 78 9.33 -21.48 7.05
C LEU A 78 10.53 -20.64 6.61
N THR A 79 11.73 -21.24 6.47
CA THR A 79 12.91 -20.53 5.96
C THR A 79 12.67 -19.99 4.55
N VAL A 80 12.13 -20.83 3.65
CA VAL A 80 11.83 -20.43 2.28
C VAL A 80 10.75 -19.35 2.26
N ALA A 81 9.71 -19.52 3.06
CA ALA A 81 8.63 -18.55 3.16
C ALA A 81 9.12 -17.18 3.62
N LEU A 82 9.88 -17.12 4.73
CA LEU A 82 10.45 -15.87 5.23
C LEU A 82 11.41 -15.23 4.22
N PHE A 83 12.19 -16.04 3.50
CA PHE A 83 13.06 -15.53 2.43
C PHE A 83 12.25 -14.87 1.30
N CYS A 84 11.21 -15.56 0.81
CA CYS A 84 10.27 -15.00 -0.17
C CYS A 84 9.60 -13.71 0.33
N GLY A 85 9.21 -13.67 1.61
CA GLY A 85 8.65 -12.49 2.24
C GLY A 85 9.63 -11.31 2.31
N LEU A 86 10.91 -11.55 2.61
CA LEU A 86 11.95 -10.51 2.57
C LEU A 86 12.17 -9.97 1.17
N VAL A 87 12.25 -10.85 0.16
CA VAL A 87 12.43 -10.44 -1.24
C VAL A 87 11.26 -9.55 -1.68
N ALA A 88 10.02 -9.97 -1.44
CA ALA A 88 8.84 -9.15 -1.74
C ALA A 88 8.85 -7.83 -0.97
N GLY A 89 9.21 -7.88 0.32
CA GLY A 89 9.33 -6.74 1.21
C GLY A 89 10.33 -5.67 0.80
N VAL A 90 11.38 -6.04 0.07
CA VAL A 90 12.40 -5.12 -0.45
C VAL A 90 12.02 -4.59 -1.84
N LEU A 91 11.49 -5.44 -2.72
CA LEU A 91 11.17 -5.05 -4.09
C LEU A 91 9.98 -4.08 -4.16
N GLU A 92 8.99 -4.25 -3.30
CA GLU A 92 7.79 -3.42 -3.27
C GLU A 92 8.09 -1.92 -3.03
N PRO A 93 8.81 -1.51 -1.96
CA PRO A 93 9.14 -0.10 -1.74
C PRO A 93 10.05 0.48 -2.83
N ILE A 94 10.95 -0.31 -3.42
CA ILE A 94 11.79 0.12 -4.56
C ILE A 94 10.90 0.49 -5.75
N GLY A 95 9.93 -0.36 -6.09
CA GLY A 95 8.98 -0.10 -7.17
C GLY A 95 8.17 1.18 -6.98
N ILE A 96 7.78 1.46 -5.74
CA ILE A 96 7.06 2.69 -5.36
C ILE A 96 7.95 3.93 -5.55
N VAL A 97 9.20 3.89 -5.09
CA VAL A 97 10.15 5.02 -5.24
C VAL A 97 10.45 5.30 -6.71
N LEU A 98 10.58 4.26 -7.53
CA LEU A 98 10.77 4.39 -8.98
C LEU A 98 9.50 4.83 -9.74
N ARG A 99 8.40 5.11 -9.02
CA ARG A 99 7.09 5.51 -9.58
C ARG A 99 6.55 4.54 -10.62
N LEU A 100 6.89 3.26 -10.49
CA LEU A 100 6.37 2.23 -11.40
C LEU A 100 4.90 1.92 -11.12
N SER A 101 4.40 2.32 -9.95
CA SER A 101 3.06 2.05 -9.46
C SER A 101 2.17 3.30 -9.43
N ASN A 102 0.97 3.18 -10.03
CA ASN A 102 -0.09 4.18 -9.93
C ASN A 102 -0.82 4.15 -8.56
N THR A 103 -0.60 3.13 -7.72
CA THR A 103 -1.17 3.06 -6.35
C THR A 103 -0.35 3.82 -5.30
N ALA A 104 0.59 4.66 -5.75
CA ALA A 104 1.47 5.44 -4.88
C ALA A 104 0.73 6.36 -3.90
N GLU A 105 -0.53 6.75 -4.17
CA GLU A 105 -1.30 7.64 -3.30
C GLU A 105 -1.41 7.14 -1.85
N GLY A 106 -1.68 5.85 -1.63
CA GLY A 106 -1.75 5.28 -0.28
C GLY A 106 -0.40 5.07 0.41
N TYR A 107 0.71 5.12 -0.34
CA TYR A 107 2.08 5.00 0.20
C TYR A 107 2.78 6.35 0.41
N ARG A 108 2.26 7.43 -0.21
CA ARG A 108 2.75 8.81 0.03
C ARG A 108 2.67 9.20 1.52
N GLY A 109 1.71 8.62 2.25
CA GLY A 109 1.54 8.78 3.69
C GLY A 109 2.31 7.76 4.56
N LEU A 110 3.29 7.01 4.03
CA LEU A 110 4.16 6.14 4.84
C LEU A 110 5.55 6.75 5.12
N GLY A 111 6.01 7.73 4.32
CA GLY A 111 7.28 8.41 4.54
C GLY A 111 8.46 7.45 4.78
N ALA A 112 9.16 7.61 5.91
CA ALA A 112 10.30 6.76 6.28
C ALA A 112 9.90 5.30 6.61
N TYR A 113 8.63 5.06 6.96
CA TYR A 113 8.10 3.74 7.32
C TYR A 113 8.00 2.76 6.14
N LEU A 114 8.03 3.30 4.91
CA LEU A 114 8.06 2.52 3.67
C LEU A 114 9.20 1.49 3.63
N TRP A 115 10.30 1.74 4.34
CA TRP A 115 11.50 0.89 4.28
C TRP A 115 11.47 -0.34 5.19
N TRP A 116 10.53 -0.43 6.14
CA TRP A 116 10.47 -1.58 7.05
C TRP A 116 9.06 -2.15 7.23
N MET A 117 7.99 -1.35 7.11
CA MET A 117 6.63 -1.85 7.30
C MET A 117 6.23 -2.88 6.23
N PRO A 118 6.42 -2.65 4.90
CA PRO A 118 6.11 -3.66 3.89
C PRO A 118 6.93 -4.95 4.07
N ALA A 119 8.20 -4.84 4.46
CA ALA A 119 9.03 -6.00 4.75
C ALA A 119 8.53 -6.80 5.95
N THR A 120 8.10 -6.13 7.02
CA THR A 120 7.50 -6.77 8.19
C THR A 120 6.16 -7.42 7.85
N ALA A 121 5.32 -6.73 7.07
CA ALA A 121 4.04 -7.25 6.59
C ALA A 121 4.23 -8.54 5.78
N ASN A 122 5.14 -8.51 4.81
CA ASN A 122 5.44 -9.67 3.98
C ASN A 122 6.08 -10.80 4.80
N LEU A 123 6.98 -10.53 5.75
CA LEU A 123 7.51 -11.56 6.65
C LEU A 123 6.38 -12.30 7.39
N VAL A 124 5.43 -11.58 7.96
CA VAL A 124 4.28 -12.17 8.67
C VAL A 124 3.37 -12.93 7.71
N TRP A 125 3.02 -12.32 6.58
CA TRP A 125 2.14 -12.92 5.58
C TRP A 125 2.70 -14.23 5.03
N PHE A 126 3.98 -14.22 4.65
CA PHE A 126 4.63 -15.42 4.14
C PHE A 126 4.85 -16.46 5.23
N ALA A 127 5.11 -16.08 6.48
CA ALA A 127 5.12 -17.04 7.59
C ALA A 127 3.79 -17.79 7.69
N VAL A 128 2.66 -17.06 7.63
CA VAL A 128 1.32 -17.66 7.63
C VAL A 128 1.10 -18.60 6.44
N LEU A 129 1.43 -18.15 5.22
CA LEU A 129 1.33 -18.99 4.01
C LEU A 129 2.21 -20.24 4.09
N GLY A 130 3.42 -20.11 4.62
CA GLY A 130 4.35 -21.22 4.83
C GLY A 130 3.80 -22.22 5.85
N SER A 131 3.23 -21.75 6.96
CA SER A 131 2.59 -22.62 7.97
C SER A 131 1.37 -23.35 7.42
N ILE A 132 0.53 -22.67 6.65
CA ILE A 132 -0.62 -23.29 5.96
C ILE A 132 -0.12 -24.34 4.95
N GLY A 133 0.85 -23.98 4.11
CA GLY A 133 1.43 -24.87 3.11
C GLY A 133 2.07 -26.11 3.73
N TRP A 134 2.76 -25.96 4.87
CA TRP A 134 3.29 -27.08 5.64
C TRP A 134 2.19 -27.96 6.23
N GLY A 135 1.14 -27.36 6.81
CA GLY A 135 -0.03 -28.10 7.31
C GLY A 135 -0.69 -28.93 6.22
N LEU A 136 -0.89 -28.36 5.03
CA LEU A 136 -1.40 -29.06 3.85
C LEU A 136 -0.44 -30.17 3.39
N ALA A 137 0.87 -29.97 3.46
CA ALA A 137 1.85 -31.00 3.10
C ALA A 137 1.83 -32.20 4.05
N ARG A 138 1.34 -32.03 5.29
CA ARG A 138 1.08 -33.17 6.19
C ARG A 138 -0.15 -33.97 5.77
N LEU A 139 -1.17 -33.30 5.21
CA LEU A 139 -2.40 -33.93 4.75
C LEU A 139 -2.22 -34.57 3.36
N LEU A 140 -1.39 -33.97 2.50
CA LEU A 140 -1.18 -34.37 1.11
C LEU A 140 0.31 -34.59 0.79
N PRO A 141 1.01 -35.51 1.50
CA PRO A 141 2.47 -35.64 1.43
C PRO A 141 3.00 -36.11 0.07
N ARG A 142 2.16 -36.79 -0.72
CA ARG A 142 2.52 -37.25 -2.08
C ARG A 142 2.58 -36.10 -3.09
N LEU A 143 1.80 -35.03 -2.85
CA LEU A 143 1.65 -33.90 -3.77
C LEU A 143 2.60 -32.75 -3.41
N LEU A 144 2.70 -32.40 -2.13
CA LEU A 144 3.37 -31.18 -1.68
C LEU A 144 4.81 -31.44 -1.20
N SER A 145 5.73 -31.46 -2.16
CA SER A 145 7.18 -31.46 -1.86
C SER A 145 7.67 -30.08 -1.43
N LEU A 146 8.82 -30.00 -0.74
CA LEU A 146 9.48 -28.73 -0.39
C LEU A 146 9.69 -27.85 -1.63
N LYS A 147 10.09 -28.45 -2.75
CA LYS A 147 10.32 -27.76 -4.02
C LYS A 147 9.04 -27.13 -4.59
N LEU A 148 7.92 -27.85 -4.52
CA LEU A 148 6.62 -27.34 -4.97
C LEU A 148 6.16 -26.19 -4.07
N LEU A 149 6.25 -26.36 -2.75
CA LEU A 149 5.93 -25.29 -1.80
C LEU A 149 6.80 -24.05 -2.02
N ALA A 150 8.10 -24.24 -2.26
CA ALA A 150 9.03 -23.16 -2.58
C ALA A 150 8.63 -22.42 -3.87
N GLY A 151 8.19 -23.15 -4.90
CA GLY A 151 7.68 -22.54 -6.13
C GLY A 151 6.37 -21.78 -5.94
N ILE A 152 5.44 -22.31 -5.14
CA ILE A 152 4.18 -21.62 -4.79
C ILE A 152 4.49 -20.32 -4.04
N LEU A 153 5.36 -20.38 -3.02
CA LEU A 153 5.77 -19.20 -2.25
C LEU A 153 6.52 -18.18 -3.12
N ALA A 154 7.41 -18.63 -4.00
CA ALA A 154 8.08 -17.75 -4.96
C ALA A 154 7.08 -17.06 -5.90
N CYS A 155 6.05 -17.78 -6.36
CA CYS A 155 4.98 -17.22 -7.19
C CYS A 155 4.26 -16.09 -6.46
N PHE A 156 3.83 -16.31 -5.21
CA PHE A 156 3.23 -15.25 -4.40
C PHE A 156 4.17 -14.07 -4.17
N ALA A 157 5.47 -14.30 -3.99
CA ALA A 157 6.45 -13.22 -3.81
C ALA A 157 6.63 -12.38 -5.08
N PHE A 158 6.71 -13.03 -6.24
CA PHE A 158 6.77 -12.32 -7.53
C PHE A 158 5.47 -11.61 -7.84
N MET A 159 4.31 -12.22 -7.57
CA MET A 159 3.03 -11.54 -7.69
C MET A 159 3.02 -10.28 -6.82
N ALA A 160 3.34 -10.42 -5.52
CA ALA A 160 3.38 -9.27 -4.61
C ALA A 160 4.32 -8.15 -5.10
N SER A 161 5.48 -8.52 -5.64
CA SER A 161 6.48 -7.56 -6.13
C SER A 161 6.10 -6.91 -7.45
N LEU A 162 5.51 -7.66 -8.39
CA LEU A 162 5.21 -7.19 -9.75
C LEU A 162 3.90 -6.43 -9.85
N ARG A 163 3.04 -6.50 -8.83
CA ARG A 163 1.82 -5.66 -8.73
C ARG A 163 2.13 -4.17 -8.71
N ILE A 164 3.39 -3.78 -8.45
CA ILE A 164 3.86 -2.41 -8.69
C ILE A 164 3.70 -1.98 -10.15
N LEU A 165 3.59 -2.90 -11.11
CA LEU A 165 3.42 -2.61 -12.55
C LEU A 165 1.93 -2.52 -12.95
N ASP A 166 1.01 -2.71 -12.01
CA ASP A 166 -0.42 -2.56 -12.27
C ASP A 166 -0.70 -1.12 -12.76
N GLY A 167 -1.41 -1.01 -13.88
CA GLY A 167 -1.65 0.25 -14.59
C GLY A 167 -0.73 0.47 -15.81
N HIS A 168 0.42 -0.21 -15.87
CA HIS A 168 1.27 -0.30 -17.06
C HIS A 168 1.06 -1.61 -17.82
N LEU A 169 0.76 -2.69 -17.08
CA LEU A 169 0.45 -4.01 -17.62
C LEU A 169 -0.92 -4.47 -17.13
N GLY A 170 -1.56 -5.36 -17.91
CA GLY A 170 -2.78 -6.02 -17.48
C GLY A 170 -2.52 -6.99 -16.33
N VAL A 171 -3.50 -7.11 -15.41
CA VAL A 171 -3.41 -7.98 -14.22
C VAL A 171 -3.02 -9.42 -14.58
N ALA A 172 -3.66 -9.98 -15.61
CA ALA A 172 -3.36 -11.34 -16.08
C ALA A 172 -1.91 -11.47 -16.58
N THR A 173 -1.36 -10.44 -17.23
CA THR A 173 0.02 -10.42 -17.70
C THR A 173 1.00 -10.45 -16.53
N VAL A 174 0.73 -9.66 -15.48
CA VAL A 174 1.53 -9.65 -14.25
C VAL A 174 1.54 -11.03 -13.58
N ASP A 175 0.38 -11.66 -13.48
CA ASP A 175 0.26 -12.98 -12.85
C ASP A 175 0.98 -14.08 -13.67
N ILE A 176 0.90 -14.04 -15.00
CA ILE A 176 1.63 -14.95 -15.90
C ILE A 176 3.14 -14.77 -15.76
N LEU A 177 3.63 -13.52 -15.74
CA LEU A 177 5.04 -13.22 -15.55
C LEU A 177 5.54 -13.72 -14.18
N ALA A 178 4.77 -13.49 -13.12
CA ALA A 178 5.10 -13.98 -11.78
C ALA A 178 5.21 -15.51 -11.74
N ALA A 179 4.27 -16.21 -12.36
CA ALA A 179 4.30 -17.67 -12.46
C ALA A 179 5.53 -18.16 -13.25
N GLY A 180 5.84 -17.52 -14.38
CA GLY A 180 7.02 -17.84 -15.19
C GLY A 180 8.33 -17.66 -14.43
N LEU A 181 8.48 -16.55 -13.70
CA LEU A 181 9.64 -16.28 -12.85
C LEU A 181 9.75 -17.28 -11.70
N ALA A 182 8.63 -17.62 -11.05
CA ALA A 182 8.61 -18.62 -9.98
C ALA A 182 9.05 -20.01 -10.46
N ILE A 183 8.60 -20.44 -11.64
CA ILE A 183 9.02 -21.69 -12.26
C ILE A 183 10.53 -21.64 -12.53
N ARG A 184 11.04 -20.55 -13.11
CA ARG A 184 12.48 -20.38 -13.37
C ARG A 184 13.31 -20.38 -12.09
N SER A 185 12.90 -19.66 -11.04
CA SER A 185 13.58 -19.68 -9.74
C SER A 185 13.61 -21.08 -9.12
N THR A 186 12.51 -21.82 -9.23
CA THR A 186 12.42 -23.20 -8.73
C THR A 186 13.29 -24.17 -9.55
N GLN A 187 13.45 -23.92 -10.84
CA GLN A 187 14.38 -24.67 -11.70
C GLN A 187 15.84 -24.37 -11.34
N LEU A 188 16.19 -23.11 -11.04
CA LEU A 188 17.52 -22.72 -10.58
C LEU A 188 17.90 -23.36 -9.25
N TRP A 189 16.93 -23.53 -8.34
CA TRP A 189 17.13 -24.29 -7.10
C TRP A 189 17.29 -25.81 -7.34
N GLY A 190 16.95 -26.29 -8.54
CA GLY A 190 17.22 -27.65 -8.99
C GLY A 190 16.65 -28.71 -8.04
N ASN A 191 17.36 -29.84 -7.91
CA ASN A 191 17.14 -30.81 -6.83
C ASN A 191 17.97 -30.46 -5.58
N GLY A 192 18.65 -29.31 -5.58
CA GLY A 192 19.63 -28.91 -4.58
C GLY A 192 19.16 -27.82 -3.61
N LEU A 193 17.84 -27.56 -3.52
CA LEU A 193 17.27 -26.57 -2.59
C LEU A 193 17.76 -26.79 -1.15
N GLU A 194 17.90 -28.05 -0.74
CA GLU A 194 18.44 -28.42 0.57
C GLU A 194 19.86 -27.89 0.82
N GLY A 195 20.71 -27.86 -0.22
CA GLY A 195 22.05 -27.27 -0.17
C GLY A 195 22.04 -25.74 -0.09
N TRP A 196 20.94 -25.09 -0.51
CA TRP A 196 20.76 -23.64 -0.38
C TRP A 196 20.21 -23.23 0.99
N LEU A 197 19.52 -24.12 1.72
CA LEU A 197 18.91 -23.81 3.02
C LEU A 197 19.85 -23.12 4.02
N PRO A 198 21.13 -23.53 4.21
CA PRO A 198 22.03 -22.82 5.12
C PRO A 198 22.33 -21.38 4.70
N ARG A 199 22.36 -21.09 3.39
CA ARG A 199 22.51 -19.73 2.87
C ARG A 199 21.22 -18.94 3.05
N LEU A 200 20.07 -19.54 2.75
CA LEU A 200 18.76 -18.91 2.94
C LEU A 200 18.50 -18.57 4.43
N ARG A 201 18.83 -19.47 5.36
CA ARG A 201 18.71 -19.20 6.81
C ARG A 201 19.55 -18.02 7.25
N ARG A 202 20.80 -17.91 6.76
CA ARG A 202 21.66 -16.75 7.02
C ARG A 202 21.08 -15.48 6.42
N ALA A 203 20.63 -15.52 5.17
CA ALA A 203 20.00 -14.39 4.51
C ALA A 203 18.73 -13.92 5.25
N VAL A 204 17.89 -14.85 5.71
CA VAL A 204 16.70 -14.54 6.52
C VAL A 204 17.09 -13.91 7.85
N ALA A 205 18.03 -14.50 8.59
CA ALA A 205 18.48 -13.95 9.87
C ALA A 205 19.04 -12.54 9.71
N THR A 206 19.92 -12.32 8.73
CA THR A 206 20.46 -10.99 8.42
C THR A 206 19.37 -10.02 7.98
N GLY A 207 18.44 -10.45 7.12
CA GLY A 207 17.33 -9.61 6.65
C GLY A 207 16.38 -9.19 7.77
N VAL A 208 16.02 -10.10 8.68
CA VAL A 208 15.19 -9.80 9.85
C VAL A 208 15.90 -8.81 10.78
N VAL A 209 17.19 -9.03 11.06
CA VAL A 209 18.00 -8.10 11.85
C VAL A 209 18.08 -6.72 11.17
N ALA A 210 18.25 -6.68 9.84
CA ALA A 210 18.27 -5.43 9.08
C ALA A 210 16.93 -4.68 9.19
N VAL A 211 15.80 -5.36 9.00
CA VAL A 211 14.45 -4.76 9.14
C VAL A 211 14.23 -4.21 10.56
N ALA A 212 14.60 -4.98 11.59
CA ALA A 212 14.51 -4.55 12.99
C ALA A 212 15.43 -3.34 13.28
N THR A 213 16.64 -3.34 12.73
CA THR A 213 17.61 -2.25 12.89
C THR A 213 17.14 -0.97 12.22
N VAL A 214 16.58 -1.07 11.00
CA VAL A 214 16.01 0.08 10.28
C VAL A 214 14.81 0.65 11.04
N SER A 215 13.89 -0.20 11.49
CA SER A 215 12.72 0.21 12.28
C SER A 215 13.13 0.90 13.59
N GLY A 216 13.99 0.26 14.40
CA GLY A 216 14.48 0.83 15.64
C GLY A 216 15.32 2.10 15.44
N GLY A 217 16.15 2.13 14.39
CA GLY A 217 16.97 3.29 14.05
C GLY A 217 16.15 4.51 13.67
N ILE A 218 15.06 4.34 12.91
CA ILE A 218 14.13 5.43 12.56
C ILE A 218 13.48 6.00 13.83
N GLU A 219 12.95 5.15 14.71
CA GLU A 219 12.28 5.58 15.94
C GLU A 219 13.23 6.26 16.92
N VAL A 220 14.43 5.70 17.13
CA VAL A 220 15.46 6.31 17.99
C VAL A 220 15.92 7.65 17.42
N THR A 221 16.15 7.73 16.11
CA THR A 221 16.57 8.98 15.46
C THR A 221 15.50 10.05 15.62
N ARG A 222 14.24 9.73 15.34
CA ARG A 222 13.10 10.64 15.50
C ARG A 222 12.99 11.16 16.93
N ALA A 223 12.99 10.26 17.92
CA ALA A 223 12.90 10.63 19.33
C ALA A 223 14.12 11.45 19.81
N THR A 224 15.29 11.24 19.23
CA THR A 224 16.50 12.00 19.55
C THR A 224 16.48 13.39 18.93
N LEU A 225 16.06 13.50 17.67
CA LEU A 225 15.89 14.78 16.99
C LEU A 225 14.82 15.64 17.66
N GLU A 226 13.69 15.05 18.06
CA GLU A 226 12.62 15.75 18.80
C GLU A 226 13.14 16.27 20.15
N ARG A 227 13.82 15.42 20.93
CA ARG A 227 14.43 15.84 22.21
C ARG A 227 15.45 16.96 22.03
N LYS A 228 16.31 16.87 21.01
CA LYS A 228 17.29 17.92 20.71
C LYS A 228 16.62 19.23 20.31
N ALA A 229 15.59 19.17 19.47
CA ALA A 229 14.83 20.35 19.05
C ALA A 229 14.14 21.03 20.24
N LEU A 230 13.46 20.26 21.09
CA LEU A 230 12.83 20.78 22.32
C LEU A 230 13.84 21.41 23.27
N ALA A 231 15.00 20.77 23.47
CA ALA A 231 16.06 21.30 24.33
C ALA A 231 16.71 22.59 23.79
N SER A 232 16.61 22.84 22.49
CA SER A 232 17.14 24.05 21.83
C SER A 232 16.16 25.21 21.78
N LEU A 233 14.92 25.05 22.28
CA LEU A 233 13.94 26.12 22.27
C LEU A 233 14.36 27.26 23.21
N PRO A 234 14.16 28.53 22.79
CA PRO A 234 14.43 29.67 23.66
C PRO A 234 13.49 29.68 24.88
N ALA A 235 13.94 30.31 25.96
CA ALA A 235 13.12 30.50 27.14
C ALA A 235 11.95 31.44 26.84
N VAL A 236 10.79 31.13 27.40
CA VAL A 236 9.54 31.87 27.17
C VAL A 236 9.17 32.67 28.44
N PRO A 237 8.66 33.90 28.32
CA PRO A 237 8.20 34.67 29.48
C PRO A 237 7.14 33.92 30.30
N SER A 238 7.18 34.09 31.62
CA SER A 238 6.17 33.56 32.52
C SER A 238 4.78 34.10 32.17
N GLY A 239 3.75 33.25 32.23
CA GLY A 239 2.38 33.61 31.89
C GLY A 239 2.04 33.59 30.39
N THR A 240 2.98 33.16 29.53
CA THR A 240 2.68 32.96 28.10
C THR A 240 1.60 31.88 27.92
N PRO A 241 0.51 32.16 27.17
CA PRO A 241 -0.59 31.22 27.04
C PRO A 241 -0.23 30.05 26.13
N ASN A 242 -0.90 28.92 26.35
CA ASN A 242 -0.91 27.83 25.38
C ASN A 242 -1.84 28.16 24.21
N ILE A 243 -1.48 27.69 23.01
CA ILE A 243 -2.27 27.87 21.79
C ILE A 243 -2.72 26.49 21.29
N LEU A 244 -4.03 26.31 21.15
CA LEU A 244 -4.64 25.10 20.59
C LEU A 244 -5.48 25.46 19.36
N LEU A 245 -5.05 24.96 18.20
CA LEU A 245 -5.72 25.13 16.92
C LEU A 245 -6.42 23.81 16.53
N LEU A 246 -7.74 23.79 16.66
CA LEU A 246 -8.57 22.65 16.27
C LEU A 246 -9.18 22.92 14.89
N VAL A 247 -8.98 22.00 13.95
CA VAL A 247 -9.55 22.07 12.60
C VAL A 247 -10.43 20.85 12.34
N LEU A 248 -11.69 21.11 12.01
CA LEU A 248 -12.63 20.08 11.59
C LEU A 248 -12.67 20.07 10.06
N ASP A 249 -12.08 19.05 9.46
CA ASP A 249 -11.92 18.96 8.01
C ASP A 249 -13.27 18.73 7.33
N THR A 250 -13.55 19.51 6.28
CA THR A 250 -14.78 19.49 5.49
C THR A 250 -16.10 19.76 6.23
N VAL A 251 -16.04 20.18 7.50
CA VAL A 251 -17.24 20.50 8.29
C VAL A 251 -17.90 21.79 7.81
N ARG A 252 -19.20 21.71 7.54
CA ARG A 252 -20.01 22.87 7.13
C ARG A 252 -20.60 23.56 8.35
N ALA A 253 -20.44 24.88 8.43
CA ALA A 253 -21.00 25.70 9.51
C ALA A 253 -22.51 25.52 9.68
N MET A 254 -23.27 25.38 8.57
CA MET A 254 -24.72 25.20 8.59
C MET A 254 -25.21 23.91 9.27
N ASN A 255 -24.30 22.96 9.53
CA ASN A 255 -24.60 21.69 10.21
C ASN A 255 -24.19 21.71 11.69
N LEU A 256 -23.73 22.85 12.23
CA LEU A 256 -23.32 22.98 13.63
C LEU A 256 -24.38 23.69 14.45
N SER A 257 -24.75 23.10 15.58
CA SER A 257 -25.74 23.65 16.51
C SER A 257 -25.33 25.01 17.09
N VAL A 258 -24.03 25.26 17.23
CA VAL A 258 -23.47 26.58 17.61
C VAL A 258 -23.80 27.69 16.61
N TYR A 259 -24.13 27.34 15.36
CA TYR A 259 -24.59 28.27 14.31
C TYR A 259 -26.11 28.17 14.06
N GLY A 260 -26.87 27.52 14.94
CA GLY A 260 -28.33 27.42 14.87
C GLY A 260 -28.87 26.19 14.13
N TYR A 261 -28.05 25.17 13.87
CA TYR A 261 -28.55 23.91 13.34
C TYR A 261 -29.51 23.23 14.32
N HIS A 262 -30.66 22.74 13.81
CA HIS A 262 -31.76 22.23 14.64
C HIS A 262 -31.42 20.99 15.49
N ARG A 263 -30.38 20.23 15.16
CA ARG A 263 -29.92 19.07 15.94
C ARG A 263 -28.73 19.48 16.81
N PRO A 264 -28.58 18.93 18.03
CA PRO A 264 -27.46 19.23 18.92
C PRO A 264 -26.17 18.55 18.46
N THR A 265 -25.59 19.00 17.34
CA THR A 265 -24.40 18.40 16.73
C THR A 265 -23.09 18.84 17.38
N THR A 266 -23.07 19.96 18.09
CA THR A 266 -21.84 20.56 18.62
C THR A 266 -21.95 21.08 20.07
N PRO A 267 -22.50 20.30 21.03
CA PRO A 267 -22.69 20.77 22.41
C PRO A 267 -21.38 21.18 23.11
N GLY A 268 -20.26 20.52 22.80
CA GLY A 268 -18.94 20.92 23.30
C GLY A 268 -18.49 22.28 22.77
N LEU A 269 -18.78 22.60 21.49
CA LEU A 269 -18.46 23.92 20.92
C LEU A 269 -19.41 25.00 21.44
N GLU A 270 -20.66 24.69 21.74
CA GLU A 270 -21.59 25.62 22.39
C GLU A 270 -21.08 26.03 23.78
N ALA A 271 -20.60 25.06 24.57
CA ALA A 271 -20.01 25.34 25.88
C ALA A 271 -18.73 26.19 25.78
N LEU A 272 -17.94 26.02 24.71
CA LEU A 272 -16.77 26.85 24.43
C LEU A 272 -17.18 28.26 23.97
N ALA A 273 -18.15 28.35 23.07
CA ALA A 273 -18.71 29.60 22.55
C ALA A 273 -19.28 30.49 23.67
N ALA A 274 -19.93 29.90 24.67
CA ALA A 274 -20.46 30.60 25.83
C ALA A 274 -19.40 31.35 26.66
N ARG A 275 -18.12 30.99 26.52
CA ARG A 275 -16.99 31.63 27.22
C ARG A 275 -15.96 32.23 26.24
N GLY A 276 -16.31 32.35 24.96
CA GLY A 276 -15.40 32.76 23.91
C GLY A 276 -16.07 33.68 22.90
N THR A 277 -15.44 33.80 21.73
CA THR A 277 -15.93 34.64 20.62
C THR A 277 -16.30 33.76 19.45
N VAL A 278 -17.53 33.92 18.93
CA VAL A 278 -18.01 33.23 17.73
C VAL A 278 -17.97 34.17 16.54
N PHE A 279 -17.34 33.72 15.45
CA PHE A 279 -17.33 34.44 14.18
C PHE A 279 -18.41 33.89 13.26
N ASN A 280 -19.40 34.72 12.92
CA ASN A 280 -20.47 34.37 11.98
C ASN A 280 -20.03 34.43 10.51
N ARG A 281 -18.86 35.04 10.24
CA ARG A 281 -18.28 35.19 8.90
C ARG A 281 -16.80 34.80 8.91
N ALA A 282 -16.52 33.54 9.22
CA ALA A 282 -15.20 32.94 9.06
C ALA A 282 -15.13 32.24 7.68
N LEU A 283 -14.26 32.72 6.79
CA LEU A 283 -14.11 32.22 5.43
C LEU A 283 -12.74 31.54 5.25
N THR A 284 -12.72 30.40 4.56
CA THR A 284 -11.47 29.74 4.16
C THR A 284 -10.82 30.47 2.99
N ALA A 285 -9.48 30.48 2.94
CA ALA A 285 -8.72 31.10 1.86
C ALA A 285 -8.73 30.27 0.57
N ALA A 286 -9.06 28.98 0.66
CA ALA A 286 -9.15 28.06 -0.47
C ALA A 286 -10.28 27.05 -0.26
N PRO A 287 -10.90 26.53 -1.33
CA PRO A 287 -12.03 25.62 -1.21
C PRO A 287 -11.62 24.19 -0.83
N TRP A 288 -10.34 23.81 -0.98
CA TRP A 288 -9.85 22.44 -0.85
C TRP A 288 -8.80 22.33 0.28
N THR A 289 -8.69 21.15 0.90
CA THR A 289 -8.01 20.95 2.20
C THR A 289 -6.55 21.40 2.21
N ARG A 290 -5.71 20.95 1.28
CA ARG A 290 -4.26 21.23 1.32
C ARG A 290 -3.94 22.73 1.13
N PRO A 291 -4.44 23.42 0.09
CA PRO A 291 -4.23 24.86 -0.04
C PRO A 291 -4.81 25.65 1.15
N ALA A 292 -5.97 25.26 1.67
CA ALA A 292 -6.58 25.94 2.83
C ALA A 292 -5.68 25.84 4.08
N HIS A 293 -5.09 24.67 4.35
CA HIS A 293 -4.13 24.50 5.45
C HIS A 293 -2.82 25.25 5.19
N ALA A 294 -2.32 25.26 3.95
CA ALA A 294 -1.13 26.02 3.59
C ALA A 294 -1.35 27.53 3.84
N SER A 295 -2.49 28.07 3.44
CA SER A 295 -2.89 29.45 3.72
C SER A 295 -3.03 29.70 5.23
N LEU A 296 -3.66 28.78 5.98
CA LEU A 296 -3.81 28.86 7.43
C LEU A 296 -2.45 28.96 8.16
N PHE A 297 -1.45 28.18 7.72
CA PHE A 297 -0.13 28.16 8.35
C PHE A 297 0.81 29.25 7.84
N THR A 298 0.63 29.80 6.65
CA THR A 298 1.53 30.83 6.10
C THR A 298 0.97 32.24 6.21
N GLY A 299 -0.33 32.39 6.46
CA GLY A 299 -1.02 33.69 6.40
C GLY A 299 -1.14 34.25 4.98
N GLN A 300 -0.89 33.44 3.95
CA GLN A 300 -0.93 33.83 2.55
C GLN A 300 -2.21 33.35 1.87
N TRP A 301 -2.57 34.02 0.78
CA TRP A 301 -3.62 33.54 -0.12
C TRP A 301 -3.14 32.35 -0.95
N GLU A 302 -4.10 31.56 -1.44
CA GLU A 302 -3.85 30.35 -2.25
C GLU A 302 -2.89 30.62 -3.42
N HIS A 303 -3.09 31.72 -4.15
CA HIS A 303 -2.28 32.10 -5.31
C HIS A 303 -0.84 32.55 -4.97
N ALA A 304 -0.51 32.74 -3.68
CA ALA A 304 0.79 33.22 -3.23
C ALA A 304 1.69 32.10 -2.67
N HIS A 305 1.23 30.84 -2.69
CA HIS A 305 2.00 29.67 -2.27
C HIS A 305 1.86 28.50 -3.25
N THR A 306 2.75 27.51 -3.17
CA THR A 306 2.80 26.39 -4.14
C THR A 306 1.83 25.25 -3.86
N ALA A 307 1.17 25.24 -2.70
CA ALA A 307 0.36 24.11 -2.29
C ALA A 307 -0.84 23.92 -3.22
N ASP A 308 -0.91 22.76 -3.87
CA ASP A 308 -1.94 22.35 -4.82
C ASP A 308 -2.16 20.82 -4.69
N HIS A 309 -2.97 20.18 -5.54
CA HIS A 309 -3.37 18.77 -5.48
C HIS A 309 -2.18 17.79 -5.56
N GLU A 310 -1.14 18.10 -6.33
CA GLU A 310 0.07 17.27 -6.43
C GLU A 310 1.33 17.98 -5.94
N VAL A 311 1.24 19.28 -5.69
CA VAL A 311 2.38 20.13 -5.33
C VAL A 311 2.31 20.44 -3.83
N PRO A 312 3.33 20.06 -3.04
CA PRO A 312 3.37 20.40 -1.62
C PRO A 312 3.67 21.90 -1.41
N LEU A 313 3.40 22.37 -0.20
CA LEU A 313 3.85 23.69 0.25
C LEU A 313 5.39 23.71 0.30
N ASP A 314 6.01 24.62 -0.44
CA ASP A 314 7.45 24.82 -0.44
C ASP A 314 7.97 25.50 0.83
N GLY A 315 9.29 25.59 0.96
CA GLY A 315 10.00 26.17 2.09
C GLY A 315 10.22 27.68 2.03
N ARG A 316 9.62 28.42 1.08
CA ARG A 316 9.99 29.83 0.84
C ARG A 316 9.53 30.78 1.94
N GLN A 317 8.42 30.45 2.60
CA GLN A 317 7.82 31.29 3.65
C GLN A 317 7.85 30.56 4.99
N PRO A 318 8.11 31.23 6.12
CA PRO A 318 7.96 30.60 7.42
C PRO A 318 6.49 30.24 7.67
N THR A 319 6.26 29.14 8.39
CA THR A 319 4.93 28.76 8.87
C THR A 319 4.66 29.36 10.26
N LEU A 320 3.41 29.36 10.68
CA LEU A 320 2.98 29.71 12.03
C LEU A 320 3.71 28.88 13.08
N ALA A 321 3.95 27.59 12.79
CA ALA A 321 4.72 26.72 13.66
C ALA A 321 6.21 27.11 13.70
N ASP A 322 6.80 27.54 12.57
CA ASP A 322 8.18 28.04 12.55
C ASP A 322 8.30 29.29 13.45
N GLU A 323 7.38 30.25 13.30
CA GLU A 323 7.39 31.49 14.07
C GLU A 323 7.15 31.23 15.57
N LEU A 324 6.18 30.39 15.93
CA LEU A 324 5.93 30.04 17.33
C LEU A 324 7.10 29.26 17.95
N GLY A 325 7.74 28.37 17.19
CA GLY A 325 8.96 27.68 17.62
C GLY A 325 10.10 28.64 17.93
N ARG A 326 10.28 29.70 17.12
CA ARG A 326 11.27 30.77 17.37
C ARG A 326 10.96 31.57 18.64
N LEU A 327 9.69 31.67 19.02
CA LEU A 327 9.25 32.27 20.27
C LEU A 327 9.32 31.31 21.47
N GLY A 328 9.81 30.08 21.27
CA GLY A 328 10.03 29.08 22.31
C GLY A 328 8.82 28.19 22.61
N TYR A 329 7.77 28.27 21.79
CA TYR A 329 6.66 27.33 21.92
C TYR A 329 7.09 25.93 21.52
N ARG A 330 6.59 24.96 22.28
CA ARG A 330 6.63 23.56 21.89
C ARG A 330 5.57 23.30 20.85
N THR A 331 5.98 23.12 19.60
CA THR A 331 5.05 22.95 18.47
C THR A 331 4.76 21.47 18.23
N ALA A 332 3.48 21.11 18.25
CA ALA A 332 3.01 19.76 17.96
C ALA A 332 1.82 19.75 16.99
N GLY A 333 1.83 18.85 16.00
CA GLY A 333 0.73 18.64 15.07
C GLY A 333 0.21 17.21 15.11
N PHE A 334 -1.12 17.04 15.15
CA PHE A 334 -1.81 15.75 15.12
C PHE A 334 -2.83 15.79 14.00
N THR A 335 -2.60 15.05 12.92
CA THR A 335 -3.46 15.14 11.74
C THR A 335 -4.29 13.88 11.49
N ALA A 336 -5.60 14.02 11.36
CA ALA A 336 -6.43 12.96 10.80
C ALA A 336 -6.25 12.81 9.30
N ASN A 337 -5.94 13.84 8.53
CA ASN A 337 -5.83 13.79 7.07
C ASN A 337 -4.43 13.46 6.56
N LEU A 338 -4.17 12.16 6.34
CA LEU A 338 -2.86 11.64 5.96
C LEU A 338 -2.52 11.87 4.47
N THR A 339 -3.47 12.33 3.68
CA THR A 339 -3.27 12.64 2.25
C THR A 339 -2.93 14.12 2.02
N HIS A 340 -3.68 15.01 2.68
CA HIS A 340 -3.59 16.45 2.40
C HIS A 340 -2.82 17.24 3.45
N THR A 341 -2.62 16.67 4.64
CA THR A 341 -1.93 17.38 5.74
C THR A 341 -0.84 16.53 6.40
N ALA A 342 -0.45 15.39 5.80
CA ALA A 342 0.77 14.69 6.21
C ALA A 342 2.02 15.53 5.92
N ARG A 343 3.18 15.13 6.46
CA ARG A 343 4.46 15.82 6.27
C ARG A 343 4.85 15.98 4.81
N SER A 344 4.45 15.04 3.96
CA SER A 344 4.65 15.09 2.50
C SER A 344 3.91 16.25 1.82
N SER A 345 2.89 16.84 2.46
CA SER A 345 2.18 18.03 1.96
C SER A 345 2.92 19.35 2.20
N GLY A 346 3.98 19.34 3.02
CA GLY A 346 4.75 20.54 3.39
C GLY A 346 4.21 21.34 4.58
N VAL A 347 2.95 21.12 5.00
CA VAL A 347 2.32 21.89 6.10
C VAL A 347 2.85 21.54 7.48
N ALA A 348 3.56 20.41 7.63
CA ALA A 348 4.16 19.96 8.88
C ALA A 348 5.46 20.69 9.25
N ARG A 349 5.91 21.66 8.43
CA ARG A 349 7.11 22.44 8.73
C ARG A 349 6.90 23.27 10.01
N GLY A 350 7.97 23.51 10.76
CA GLY A 350 7.96 24.23 12.03
C GLY A 350 7.46 23.43 13.24
N PHE A 351 6.79 22.30 13.03
CA PHE A 351 6.39 21.40 14.10
C PHE A 351 7.56 20.53 14.57
N VAL A 352 7.91 20.65 15.85
CA VAL A 352 8.91 19.78 16.50
C VAL A 352 8.38 18.35 16.60
N HIS A 353 7.12 18.21 17.03
CA HIS A 353 6.39 16.95 17.02
C HIS A 353 5.32 16.97 15.92
N TYR A 354 5.25 15.96 15.06
CA TYR A 354 4.16 15.87 14.09
C TYR A 354 3.76 14.42 13.89
N GLU A 355 2.50 14.11 14.15
CA GLU A 355 1.93 12.76 14.06
C GLU A 355 0.94 12.66 12.90
N ASP A 356 1.46 12.18 11.78
CA ASP A 356 0.80 11.94 10.50
C ASP A 356 0.84 10.47 10.06
N HIS A 357 1.12 9.57 11.00
CA HIS A 357 1.16 8.13 10.76
C HIS A 357 0.60 7.42 11.99
N ARG A 358 0.00 6.25 11.78
CA ARG A 358 -0.34 5.33 12.87
C ARG A 358 0.58 4.10 12.76
N ILE A 359 1.15 3.67 13.88
CA ILE A 359 1.87 2.41 13.96
C ILE A 359 1.03 1.47 14.82
N SER A 360 0.27 0.61 14.16
CA SER A 360 -0.54 -0.43 14.81
C SER A 360 -0.31 -1.77 14.13
N ILE A 361 -0.50 -2.88 14.86
CA ILE A 361 -0.36 -4.24 14.29
C ILE A 361 -1.21 -4.41 13.02
N PRO A 362 -2.50 -4.00 12.99
CA PRO A 362 -3.31 -4.08 11.77
C PRO A 362 -2.71 -3.32 10.59
N GLN A 363 -2.16 -2.12 10.82
CA GLN A 363 -1.54 -1.33 9.77
C GLN A 363 -0.15 -1.82 9.37
N ILE A 364 0.58 -2.51 10.23
CA ILE A 364 1.79 -3.21 9.77
C ILE A 364 1.36 -4.37 8.87
N ALA A 365 0.33 -5.13 9.23
CA ALA A 365 -0.09 -6.32 8.49
C ALA A 365 -0.52 -6.03 7.04
N VAL A 366 -1.06 -4.85 6.76
CA VAL A 366 -1.52 -4.42 5.42
C VAL A 366 -0.60 -3.37 4.76
N ALA A 367 0.62 -3.21 5.28
CA ALA A 367 1.60 -2.27 4.71
C ALA A 367 2.14 -2.76 3.37
N ALA A 368 1.98 -4.04 3.07
CA ALA A 368 2.29 -4.64 1.78
C ALA A 368 1.05 -4.76 0.89
N ALA A 369 1.26 -4.69 -0.43
CA ALA A 369 0.22 -4.64 -1.45
C ALA A 369 -0.68 -5.88 -1.44
N THR A 370 -0.08 -7.08 -1.30
CA THR A 370 -0.86 -8.33 -1.35
C THR A 370 -1.76 -8.51 -0.13
N PRO A 371 -1.27 -8.41 1.13
CA PRO A 371 -2.14 -8.40 2.30
C PRO A 371 -3.21 -7.31 2.25
N ARG A 372 -2.90 -6.13 1.71
CA ARG A 372 -3.85 -5.03 1.54
C ARG A 372 -4.98 -5.37 0.58
N THR A 373 -4.68 -5.94 -0.58
CA THR A 373 -5.69 -6.36 -1.56
C THR A 373 -6.62 -7.44 -1.00
N ILE A 374 -6.05 -8.40 -0.27
CA ILE A 374 -6.83 -9.44 0.42
C ILE A 374 -7.72 -8.82 1.49
N TYR A 375 -7.16 -7.94 2.32
CA TYR A 375 -7.90 -7.24 3.37
C TYR A 375 -9.06 -6.40 2.80
N ARG A 376 -8.85 -5.69 1.69
CA ARG A 376 -9.93 -4.96 0.97
C ARG A 376 -11.04 -5.91 0.50
N SER A 377 -10.67 -7.00 -0.15
CA SER A 377 -11.64 -8.00 -0.63
C SER A 377 -12.43 -8.64 0.53
N LEU A 378 -11.79 -8.83 1.68
CA LEU A 378 -12.46 -9.35 2.88
C LEU A 378 -13.38 -8.31 3.54
N GLN A 379 -13.05 -7.02 3.50
CA GLN A 379 -13.93 -5.95 3.99
C GLN A 379 -15.22 -5.85 3.17
N ASP A 380 -15.16 -6.13 1.87
CA ASP A 380 -16.37 -6.18 1.03
C ASP A 380 -17.30 -7.35 1.40
N LEU A 381 -16.75 -8.40 2.02
CA LEU A 381 -17.47 -9.62 2.39
C LEU A 381 -17.85 -9.70 3.88
N LEU A 382 -17.10 -9.04 4.76
CA LEU A 382 -17.25 -9.10 6.21
C LEU A 382 -17.42 -7.68 6.79
N PRO A 383 -18.25 -7.48 7.83
CA PRO A 383 -18.47 -6.17 8.46
C PRO A 383 -17.26 -5.73 9.31
N ILE A 384 -16.12 -5.49 8.66
CA ILE A 384 -14.90 -5.00 9.28
C ILE A 384 -14.87 -3.48 9.10
N PRO A 385 -14.81 -2.69 10.19
CA PRO A 385 -14.79 -1.23 10.09
C PRO A 385 -13.59 -0.71 9.30
N GLU A 386 -13.86 0.11 8.28
CA GLU A 386 -12.86 0.73 7.38
C GLU A 386 -11.78 1.52 8.16
N THR A 387 -12.14 2.08 9.30
CA THR A 387 -11.30 2.93 10.15
C THR A 387 -10.07 2.25 10.75
N ARG A 388 -10.08 0.91 10.86
CA ARG A 388 -9.02 0.16 11.56
C ARG A 388 -7.72 0.04 10.76
N VAL A 389 -7.78 0.23 9.45
CA VAL A 389 -6.69 -0.09 8.53
C VAL A 389 -6.49 0.97 7.43
N ASN A 390 -7.29 2.03 7.43
CA ASN A 390 -7.15 3.11 6.47
C ASN A 390 -5.79 3.85 6.62
N TYR A 391 -5.09 4.06 5.50
CA TYR A 391 -3.83 4.82 5.40
C TYR A 391 -4.03 6.27 5.00
N GLU A 392 -5.25 6.65 4.66
CA GLU A 392 -5.63 7.98 4.20
C GLU A 392 -6.10 8.85 5.38
N TRP A 393 -6.61 8.25 6.46
CA TRP A 393 -7.05 9.02 7.62
C TRP A 393 -6.99 8.36 9.01
N LYS A 394 -7.01 9.19 10.07
CA LYS A 394 -7.16 8.78 11.47
C LYS A 394 -8.52 9.20 12.06
N SER A 395 -9.09 8.34 12.92
CA SER A 395 -10.29 8.66 13.70
C SER A 395 -9.98 9.70 14.78
N SER A 396 -10.97 10.51 15.14
CA SER A 396 -10.88 11.45 16.27
C SER A 396 -10.35 10.82 17.56
N ALA A 397 -10.76 9.59 17.88
CA ALA A 397 -10.28 8.87 19.06
C ALA A 397 -8.75 8.65 19.08
N ASP A 398 -8.14 8.48 17.91
CA ASP A 398 -6.69 8.29 17.80
C ASP A 398 -5.94 9.62 17.86
N VAL A 399 -6.49 10.66 17.20
CA VAL A 399 -5.98 12.03 17.31
C VAL A 399 -6.01 12.49 18.77
N ASN A 400 -7.13 12.27 19.47
CA ASN A 400 -7.28 12.61 20.89
C ASN A 400 -6.30 11.83 21.76
N ARG A 401 -6.17 10.51 21.56
CA ARG A 401 -5.23 9.70 22.34
C ARG A 401 -3.79 10.18 22.17
N ALA A 402 -3.38 10.45 20.93
CA ALA A 402 -2.05 10.96 20.62
C ALA A 402 -1.79 12.33 21.26
N LEU A 403 -2.72 13.28 21.07
CA LEU A 403 -2.64 14.62 21.61
C LEU A 403 -2.57 14.62 23.14
N LEU A 404 -3.47 13.88 23.81
CA LEU A 404 -3.49 13.80 25.26
C LEU A 404 -2.24 13.10 25.81
N THR A 405 -1.78 12.02 25.18
CA THR A 405 -0.53 11.34 25.56
C THR A 405 0.67 12.28 25.43
N TRP A 406 0.70 13.12 24.40
CA TRP A 406 1.75 14.12 24.23
C TRP A 406 1.67 15.20 25.30
N LEU A 407 0.47 15.71 25.62
CA LEU A 407 0.26 16.68 26.69
C LEU A 407 0.66 16.13 28.07
N ASP A 408 0.34 14.88 28.38
CA ASP A 408 0.71 14.26 29.67
C ASP A 408 2.22 14.13 29.85
N ARG A 409 2.95 13.96 28.75
CA ARG A 409 4.43 13.91 28.74
C ARG A 409 5.05 15.30 28.66
N SER A 410 4.24 16.34 28.48
CA SER A 410 4.71 17.69 28.27
C SER A 410 4.93 18.39 29.61
N GLY A 411 6.15 18.84 29.87
CA GLY A 411 6.46 19.76 30.96
C GLY A 411 5.76 21.13 30.81
N SER A 412 5.97 22.03 31.77
CA SER A 412 5.24 23.31 31.95
C SER A 412 5.51 24.42 30.92
N GLN A 413 6.31 24.16 29.89
CA GLN A 413 6.57 25.14 28.82
C GLN A 413 5.33 25.35 27.95
N PRO A 414 5.11 26.57 27.43
CA PRO A 414 3.95 26.84 26.58
C PRO A 414 4.02 26.05 25.27
N PHE A 415 2.87 25.59 24.81
CA PHE A 415 2.75 24.80 23.60
C PHE A 415 1.88 25.45 22.54
N PHE A 416 2.18 25.11 21.29
CA PHE A 416 1.29 25.31 20.16
C PHE A 416 0.91 23.94 19.61
N VAL A 417 -0.36 23.61 19.68
CA VAL A 417 -0.89 22.34 19.18
C VAL A 417 -1.84 22.60 18.01
N PHE A 418 -1.60 21.91 16.91
CA PHE A 418 -2.55 21.79 15.80
C PHE A 418 -3.18 20.39 15.85
N ALA A 419 -4.50 20.30 15.82
CA ALA A 419 -5.23 19.04 15.72
C ALA A 419 -6.26 19.10 14.59
N ASN A 420 -6.11 18.23 13.60
CA ASN A 420 -7.02 18.08 12.46
C ASN A 420 -7.87 16.81 12.63
N TYR A 421 -9.18 16.92 12.39
CA TYR A 421 -10.17 15.86 12.50
C TYR A 421 -10.89 15.65 11.17
N MET A 422 -11.19 14.39 10.80
CA MET A 422 -11.81 14.03 9.51
C MET A 422 -13.13 13.27 9.63
N ASP A 423 -13.69 13.15 10.84
CA ASP A 423 -14.83 12.28 11.10
C ASP A 423 -16.10 12.65 10.31
N ALA A 424 -16.18 13.88 9.78
CA ALA A 424 -17.28 14.37 8.92
C ALA A 424 -16.94 14.42 7.42
N HIS A 425 -15.83 13.82 6.99
CA HIS A 425 -15.33 13.90 5.61
C HIS A 425 -16.00 12.91 4.65
N SER A 426 -16.55 11.81 5.16
CA SER A 426 -17.36 10.86 4.40
C SER A 426 -18.87 11.08 4.64
N ARG A 427 -19.71 10.37 3.88
CA ARG A 427 -21.18 10.48 4.02
C ARG A 427 -21.58 10.17 5.46
N TYR A 428 -22.46 11.00 6.02
CA TYR A 428 -23.13 10.71 7.30
C TYR A 428 -23.98 9.45 7.10
N TYR A 429 -23.58 8.33 7.71
CA TYR A 429 -24.35 7.08 7.74
C TYR A 429 -25.28 7.03 8.94
#